data_AF-A0AA41SJY5-F1
#
_entry.id   AF-A0AA41SJY5-F1
#
_cell.length_a   1.000
_cell.length_b   1.000
_cell.length_c   1.000
_cell.angle_alpha   90.00
_cell.angle_beta   90.00
_cell.angle_gamma   90.00
#
_symmetry.space_group_name_H-M   'P 1'
#
loop_
_entity.id
_entity.type
_entity.pdbx_description
1 polymer ?
#
loop_
_entity_poly.entity_id
_entity_poly.type
_entity_poly.pdbx_seq_one_letter_code
_entity_poly.pdbx_strand_id
1 'polypeptide(L)' 'NPYLLSRDPCGSSSGPAISVAANLVTLSLGTETDASILCPSSYNSVVGIKPTVGLTSRAGVIPITPRQDTVG' A
#
# COMPACT_ATOMS: atom_id res chain seq x y z
N ASN A 1 2.08 -11.55 7.20
CA ASN A 1 3.31 -11.37 6.40
C ASN A 1 3.63 -12.69 5.69
N PRO A 2 3.95 -12.71 4.38
CA PRO A 2 4.16 -13.95 3.63
C PRO A 2 5.44 -14.71 4.03
N TYR A 3 6.41 -14.06 4.65
CA TYR A 3 7.66 -14.68 5.10
C TYR A 3 7.63 -15.19 6.55
N LEU A 4 6.72 -14.66 7.38
CA LEU A 4 6.50 -15.12 8.75
C LEU A 4 5.03 -14.87 9.15
N LEU A 5 4.23 -15.94 9.22
CA LEU A 5 2.77 -15.84 9.41
C LEU A 5 2.35 -15.19 10.74
N SER A 6 3.19 -15.26 11.77
CA SER A 6 2.96 -14.62 13.06
C SER A 6 3.31 -13.13 13.10
N ARG A 7 3.91 -12.58 12.03
CA ARG A 7 4.31 -11.17 11.96
C ARG A 7 3.23 -10.32 11.32
N ASP A 8 2.95 -9.18 11.96
CA ASP A 8 2.10 -8.12 11.42
C ASP A 8 2.63 -7.70 10.03
N PRO A 9 1.81 -7.72 8.97
CA PRO A 9 2.21 -7.19 7.67
C PRO A 9 2.24 -5.65 7.60
N CYS A 10 1.88 -4.94 8.67
CA CYS A 10 1.51 -3.53 8.66
C CYS A 10 0.32 -3.24 7.72
N GLY A 11 -0.15 -1.99 7.63
CA GLY A 11 -1.31 -1.62 6.82
C GLY A 11 -1.42 -0.11 6.64
N SER A 12 -2.49 0.39 6.02
CA SER A 12 -3.71 -0.35 5.64
C SER A 12 -3.65 -1.13 4.31
N SER A 13 -2.69 -0.87 3.42
CA SER A 13 -2.56 -1.60 2.14
C SER A 13 -1.83 -2.95 2.30
N SER A 14 -2.21 -3.72 3.32
CA SER A 14 -1.60 -5.01 3.66
C SER A 14 -1.79 -6.04 2.54
N GLY A 15 -3.02 -6.19 2.05
CA GLY A 15 -3.36 -7.13 0.98
C GLY A 15 -2.55 -6.91 -0.31
N PRO A 16 -2.52 -5.68 -0.85
CA PRO A 16 -1.66 -5.32 -1.98
C PRO A 16 -0.18 -5.69 -1.79
N ALA A 17 0.44 -5.28 -0.68
CA ALA A 17 1.86 -5.59 -0.45
C ALA A 17 2.12 -7.10 -0.31
N ILE A 18 1.22 -7.83 0.38
CA ILE A 18 1.32 -9.29 0.54
C ILE A 18 1.16 -10.01 -0.79
N SER A 19 0.22 -9.58 -1.66
CA SER A 19 -0.03 -10.28 -2.92
C SER A 19 1.14 -10.17 -3.90
N VAL A 20 1.83 -9.03 -3.92
CA VAL A 20 3.08 -8.86 -4.67
C VAL A 20 4.19 -9.71 -4.06
N ALA A 21 4.41 -9.61 -2.73
CA ALA A 21 5.45 -10.36 -2.03
C ALA A 21 5.30 -11.89 -2.16
N ALA A 22 4.06 -12.38 -2.23
CA ALA A 22 3.73 -13.80 -2.40
C ALA A 22 3.69 -14.25 -3.88
N ASN A 23 4.10 -13.40 -4.83
CA ASN A 23 4.07 -13.67 -6.27
C ASN A 23 2.68 -14.04 -6.83
N LEU A 24 1.61 -13.53 -6.23
CA LEU A 24 0.25 -13.73 -6.74
C LEU A 24 -0.08 -12.76 -7.88
N VAL A 25 0.55 -11.58 -7.87
CA VAL A 25 0.43 -10.55 -8.89
C VAL A 25 1.79 -9.87 -9.11
N THR A 26 2.03 -9.33 -10.30
CA THR A 26 3.27 -8.60 -10.61
C THR A 26 3.33 -7.24 -9.92
N LEU A 27 2.18 -6.56 -9.81
CA LEU A 27 2.01 -5.22 -9.24
C LEU A 27 0.63 -5.12 -8.58
N SER A 28 0.48 -4.20 -7.64
CA SER A 28 -0.79 -3.93 -6.95
C SER A 28 -0.93 -2.45 -6.65
N LEU A 29 -2.17 -1.97 -6.49
CA LEU A 29 -2.44 -0.60 -6.05
C LEU A 29 -2.79 -0.57 -4.57
N GLY A 30 -2.34 0.48 -3.87
CA GLY A 30 -2.72 0.81 -2.52
C GLY A 30 -3.20 2.26 -2.41
N THR A 31 -3.65 2.63 -1.22
CA THR A 31 -3.90 4.02 -0.86
C THR A 31 -3.08 4.38 0.37
N GLU A 32 -2.60 5.61 0.40
CA GLU A 32 -1.89 6.14 1.55
C GLU A 32 -2.38 7.50 1.97
N THR A 33 -2.83 7.56 3.22
CA THR A 33 -3.04 8.78 4.00
C THR A 33 -1.83 9.06 4.89
N ASP A 34 -1.36 8.00 5.57
CA ASP A 34 -0.24 8.02 6.51
C ASP A 34 0.41 6.63 6.53
N ALA A 35 1.52 6.46 5.80
CA ALA A 35 2.29 5.23 5.70
C ALA A 35 1.57 3.95 5.21
N SER A 36 0.30 4.02 4.79
CA SER A 36 -0.48 2.84 4.39
C SER A 36 -0.02 2.11 3.13
N ILE A 37 0.89 2.65 2.31
CA ILE A 37 1.63 1.97 1.24
C ILE A 37 3.05 1.66 1.72
N LEU A 38 3.74 2.64 2.32
CA LEU A 38 5.15 2.54 2.70
C LEU A 38 5.40 1.52 3.81
N CYS A 39 4.58 1.52 4.87
CA CYS A 39 4.71 0.59 5.99
C CYS A 39 4.52 -0.88 5.57
N PRO A 40 3.43 -1.28 4.89
CA PRO A 40 3.30 -2.66 4.46
C PRO A 40 4.33 -3.06 3.39
N SER A 41 4.81 -2.12 2.58
CA SER A 41 5.90 -2.41 1.63
C SER A 41 7.21 -2.77 2.34
N SER A 42 7.59 -1.95 3.32
CA SER A 42 8.76 -2.21 4.18
C SER A 42 8.66 -3.55 4.92
N TYR A 43 7.48 -3.86 5.48
CA TYR A 43 7.29 -5.07 6.28
C TYR A 43 7.25 -6.34 5.43
N ASN A 44 6.76 -6.29 4.19
CA ASN A 44 6.61 -7.46 3.32
C ASN A 44 7.69 -7.54 2.23
N SER A 45 8.80 -6.82 2.37
CA SER A 45 9.97 -6.89 1.46
C SER A 45 9.65 -6.58 -0.01
N VAL A 46 8.82 -5.56 -0.25
CA VAL A 46 8.51 -5.04 -1.59
C VAL A 46 8.73 -3.53 -1.65
N VAL A 47 8.83 -2.99 -2.87
CA VAL A 47 8.94 -1.55 -3.07
C VAL A 47 7.54 -0.93 -3.07
N GLY A 48 7.33 0.08 -2.23
CA GLY A 48 6.12 0.90 -2.21
C GLY A 48 6.42 2.31 -2.69
N ILE A 49 5.58 2.84 -3.57
CA ILE A 49 5.71 4.20 -4.07
C ILE A 49 4.50 4.99 -3.57
N LYS A 50 4.75 6.03 -2.79
CA LYS A 50 3.73 7.02 -2.43
C LYS A 50 3.98 8.28 -3.25
N PRO A 51 3.21 8.55 -4.31
CA PRO A 51 3.36 9.76 -5.09
C PRO A 51 3.18 11.05 -4.26
N THR A 52 3.58 12.17 -4.84
CA THR A 52 3.18 13.50 -4.36
C THR A 52 1.66 13.59 -4.39
N VAL A 53 1.06 14.13 -3.32
CA VAL A 53 -0.40 14.27 -3.21
C VAL A 53 -0.93 15.03 -4.43
N GLY A 54 -1.92 14.45 -5.10
CA GLY A 54 -2.55 15.01 -6.30
C GLY A 54 -1.89 14.61 -7.63
N LEU A 55 -0.76 13.88 -7.63
CA LEU A 55 -0.13 13.40 -8.87
C LEU A 55 -0.95 12.29 -9.54
N THR A 56 -1.56 11.41 -8.74
CA THR A 56 -2.46 10.35 -9.22
C THR A 56 -3.91 10.72 -8.98
N SER A 57 -4.79 10.35 -9.92
CA SER A 57 -6.24 10.54 -9.75
C SER A 57 -6.74 9.75 -8.55
N ARG A 58 -7.72 10.31 -7.84
CA ARG A 58 -8.44 9.66 -6.74
C ARG A 58 -9.92 9.50 -7.03
N ALA A 59 -10.32 9.68 -8.29
CA ALA A 59 -11.69 9.45 -8.70
C ALA A 59 -12.06 7.98 -8.42
N GLY A 60 -13.18 7.76 -7.72
CA GLY A 60 -13.63 6.42 -7.32
C GLY A 60 -12.96 5.85 -6.07
N VAL A 61 -11.99 6.54 -5.46
CA VAL A 61 -11.40 6.15 -4.18
C VAL A 61 -12.27 6.67 -3.04
N ILE A 62 -12.57 5.83 -2.05
CA ILE A 62 -13.23 6.25 -0.82
C ILE A 62 -12.22 7.03 0.02
N PRO A 63 -12.44 8.33 0.29
CA PRO A 63 -11.45 9.15 0.97
C PRO A 63 -11.46 8.95 2.49
N ILE A 64 -10.27 8.93 3.08
CA ILE A 64 -10.06 9.25 4.50
C ILE A 64 -9.90 10.76 4.63
N THR A 65 -8.96 11.35 3.88
CA THR A 65 -8.80 12.80 3.80
C THR A 65 -8.33 13.27 2.42
N PRO A 66 -9.05 14.22 1.80
CA PRO A 66 -8.68 14.72 0.49
C PRO A 66 -7.36 15.49 0.49
N ARG A 67 -6.76 15.80 1.64
CA ARG A 67 -5.52 16.57 1.76
C ARG A 67 -4.26 15.71 1.82
N GLN A 68 -4.38 14.41 2.11
CA GLN A 68 -3.22 13.52 2.26
C GLN A 68 -3.35 12.24 1.42
N ASP A 69 -4.58 11.78 1.16
CA ASP A 69 -4.79 10.55 0.42
C ASP A 69 -4.15 10.59 -0.97
N THR A 70 -3.42 9.54 -1.29
CA THR A 70 -2.79 9.31 -2.60
C THR A 70 -2.97 7.85 -2.99
N VAL A 71 -3.19 7.58 -4.28
CA VAL A 71 -3.14 6.23 -4.85
C VAL A 71 -1.73 5.98 -5.37
N GLY A 72 -1.14 4.84 -5.05
CA GLY A 72 0.20 4.45 -5.48
C GLY A 72 0.33 2.97 -5.71
#